data_AF-A0AAE1M8V7-F1
#
_entry.id   AF-A0AAE1M8V7-F1
#
_cell.length_a   1.000
_cell.length_b   1.000
_cell.length_c   1.000
_cell.angle_alpha   90.00
_cell.angle_beta   90.00
_cell.angle_gamma   90.00
#
_symmetry.space_group_name_H-M   'P 1'
#
loop_
_entity.id
_entity.type
_entity.pdbx_description
1 polymer ?
#
loop_
_entity_poly.entity_id
_entity_poly.type
_entity_poly.pdbx_seq_one_letter_code
_entity_poly.pdbx_strand_id
1 'polypeptide(L)'
;MTQKAVLFKGQKKKKSPPNRHGKVPQTRKGKKFVKPSKITKEMDVDRELSKFINHCNEIKAATVAQKDGGQLCILKSPTEPSTGSKK
;
A
#
# COMPACT_ATOMS: atom_id res chain seq x y z
N MET A 1 26.04 9.53 -10.38
CA MET A 1 26.31 8.19 -9.82
C MET A 1 25.90 8.23 -8.35
N THR A 2 24.79 7.60 -7.93
CA THR A 2 24.29 7.73 -6.54
C THR A 2 24.61 6.47 -5.72
N GLN A 3 25.26 6.69 -4.58
CA GLN A 3 25.90 5.71 -3.69
C GLN A 3 24.97 4.61 -3.13
N LYS A 4 23.65 4.73 -3.32
CA LYS A 4 22.65 3.81 -2.75
C LYS A 4 22.22 2.66 -3.67
N ALA A 5 22.76 2.58 -4.89
CA ALA A 5 22.37 1.53 -5.84
C ALA A 5 22.81 0.12 -5.39
N VAL A 6 23.86 0.01 -4.56
CA VAL A 6 24.48 -1.25 -4.14
C VAL A 6 23.87 -1.82 -2.85
N LEU A 7 23.03 -1.04 -2.15
CA LEU A 7 22.48 -1.43 -0.84
C LEU A 7 21.38 -2.51 -0.90
N PHE A 8 20.82 -2.80 -2.08
CA PHE A 8 19.80 -3.83 -2.26
C PHE A 8 20.36 -4.98 -3.11
N LYS A 9 21.19 -5.83 -2.50
CA LYS A 9 21.62 -7.08 -3.13
C LYS A 9 20.39 -7.94 -3.46
N GLY A 10 20.28 -8.39 -4.71
CA GLY A 10 19.26 -9.35 -5.15
C GLY A 10 17.99 -8.76 -5.80
N GLN A 11 17.68 -7.48 -5.59
CA GLN A 11 16.51 -6.87 -6.24
C GLN A 11 16.84 -6.31 -7.62
N LYS A 12 16.57 -7.08 -8.68
CA LYS A 12 16.58 -6.58 -10.06
C LYS A 12 15.47 -5.53 -10.20
N LYS A 13 15.83 -4.26 -10.38
CA LYS A 13 14.86 -3.21 -10.72
C LYS A 13 14.22 -3.56 -12.06
N LYS A 14 12.92 -3.89 -12.05
CA LYS A 14 12.15 -4.10 -13.29
C LYS A 14 12.15 -2.78 -14.06
N LYS A 15 12.68 -2.79 -15.30
CA LYS A 15 12.59 -1.63 -16.19
C LYS A 15 11.12 -1.49 -16.62
N SER A 16 10.56 -0.28 -16.50
CA SER A 16 9.22 -0.02 -17.01
C SER A 16 9.21 -0.17 -18.53
N PRO A 17 8.17 -0.78 -19.12
CA PRO A 17 8.08 -0.92 -20.57
C PRO A 17 8.14 0.46 -21.26
N PRO A 18 8.82 0.56 -22.41
CA PRO A 18 8.93 1.81 -23.16
C PRO A 18 7.56 2.28 -23.67
N ASN A 19 7.37 3.59 -23.76
CA ASN A 19 6.19 4.19 -24.41
C ASN A 19 6.17 3.83 -25.91
N ARG A 20 5.05 4.06 -26.61
CA ARG A 20 4.88 3.80 -28.06
C ARG A 20 5.98 4.38 -28.96
N HIS A 21 6.72 5.38 -28.50
CA HIS A 21 7.86 5.99 -29.19
C HIS A 21 9.24 5.51 -28.69
N GLY A 22 9.32 4.36 -28.00
CA GLY A 22 10.58 3.78 -27.50
C GLY A 22 11.20 4.51 -26.30
N LYS A 23 10.68 5.68 -25.91
CA LYS A 23 11.18 6.44 -24.76
C LYS A 23 10.74 5.79 -23.46
N VAL A 24 11.69 5.50 -22.58
CA VAL A 24 11.42 5.01 -21.23
C VAL A 24 10.77 6.14 -20.42
N PRO A 25 9.59 5.92 -19.79
CA PRO A 25 8.96 6.94 -18.97
C PRO A 25 9.87 7.36 -17.81
N GLN A 26 10.36 8.60 -17.80
CA GLN A 26 11.13 9.12 -16.69
C GLN A 26 10.21 9.39 -15.50
N THR A 27 10.28 8.56 -14.46
CA THR A 27 9.64 8.87 -13.18
C THR A 27 10.38 10.01 -12.51
N ARG A 28 9.87 11.24 -12.61
CA ARG A 28 10.40 12.39 -11.87
C ARG A 28 10.31 12.13 -10.36
N LYS A 29 11.34 12.55 -9.61
CA LYS A 29 11.32 12.54 -8.13
C LYS A 29 10.09 13.35 -7.67
N GLY A 30 9.28 12.78 -6.79
CA GLY A 30 8.01 13.39 -6.36
C GLY A 30 6.79 13.03 -7.22
N LYS A 31 6.90 12.06 -8.15
CA LYS A 31 5.72 11.52 -8.85
C LYS A 31 4.73 11.00 -7.82
N LYS A 32 3.58 11.66 -7.71
CA LYS A 32 2.51 11.34 -6.76
C LYS A 32 1.98 9.93 -7.05
N PHE A 33 1.62 9.20 -6.00
CA PHE A 33 0.86 7.97 -6.14
C PHE A 33 -0.45 8.30 -6.87
N VAL A 34 -0.61 7.75 -8.07
CA VAL A 34 -1.86 7.86 -8.83
C VAL A 34 -2.60 6.55 -8.62
N LYS A 35 -3.83 6.64 -8.10
CA LYS A 35 -4.67 5.46 -7.94
C LYS A 35 -4.84 4.78 -9.31
N PRO A 36 -4.76 3.45 -9.39
CA PRO A 36 -4.96 2.76 -10.65
C PRO A 36 -6.37 3.02 -11.16
N SER A 37 -6.49 3.22 -12.47
CA SER A 37 -7.78 3.47 -13.12
C SER A 37 -8.67 2.23 -13.18
N LYS A 38 -8.08 1.04 -13.08
CA LYS A 38 -8.77 -0.26 -13.04
C LYS A 38 -8.25 -1.04 -11.84
N ILE A 39 -9.17 -1.44 -10.97
CA ILE A 39 -8.87 -2.33 -9.85
C ILE A 39 -9.02 -3.76 -10.36
N THR A 40 -7.98 -4.57 -10.21
CA THR A 40 -8.02 -6.00 -10.54
C THR A 40 -8.42 -6.81 -9.31
N LYS A 41 -8.96 -8.02 -9.51
CA LYS A 41 -9.36 -8.91 -8.40
C LYS A 41 -8.21 -9.19 -7.43
N GLU A 42 -6.98 -9.33 -7.94
CA GLU A 42 -5.78 -9.49 -7.12
C GLU A 42 -5.54 -8.27 -6.20
N MET A 43 -5.75 -7.05 -6.71
CA MET A 43 -5.61 -5.84 -5.90
C MET A 43 -6.66 -5.72 -4.80
N ASP A 44 -7.87 -6.23 -5.03
CA ASP A 44 -8.91 -6.28 -4.00
C ASP A 44 -8.55 -7.26 -2.88
N VAL A 45 -8.05 -8.45 -3.25
CA VAL A 45 -7.54 -9.44 -2.28
C VAL A 45 -6.39 -8.86 -1.45
N ASP A 46 -5.43 -8.21 -2.10
CA ASP A 46 -4.32 -7.54 -1.39
C ASP A 46 -4.82 -6.44 -0.44
N ARG A 47 -5.88 -5.71 -0.83
CA ARG A 47 -6.50 -4.68 0.01
C ARG A 47 -7.18 -5.29 1.23
N GLU A 48 -7.91 -6.38 1.06
CA GLU A 48 -8.57 -7.10 2.15
C GLU A 48 -7.57 -7.72 3.13
N LEU A 49 -6.51 -8.34 2.60
CA LEU A 49 -5.41 -8.89 3.39
C LEU A 49 -4.73 -7.79 4.20
N SER A 50 -4.44 -6.65 3.57
CA SER A 50 -3.83 -5.50 4.27
C SER A 50 -4.71 -4.97 5.40
N LYS A 51 -6.03 -4.87 5.18
CA LYS A 51 -6.99 -4.48 6.22
C LYS A 51 -6.98 -5.46 7.39
N PHE A 52 -6.98 -6.76 7.09
CA PHE A 52 -6.95 -7.80 8.12
C PHE A 52 -5.67 -7.72 8.97
N ILE A 53 -4.51 -7.59 8.33
CA ILE A 53 -3.22 -7.44 9.03
C ILE A 53 -3.24 -6.21 9.95
N ASN A 54 -3.72 -5.06 9.45
CA ASN A 54 -3.78 -3.84 10.25
C ASN A 54 -4.68 -4.02 11.47
N HIS A 55 -5.87 -4.60 11.29
CA HIS A 55 -6.78 -4.89 12.40
C HIS A 55 -6.14 -5.79 13.46
N CYS A 56 -5.43 -6.85 13.05
CA CYS A 56 -4.70 -7.72 13.97
C CYS A 56 -3.60 -6.97 14.73
N ASN A 57 -2.85 -6.09 14.04
CA ASN A 57 -1.79 -5.29 14.65
C ASN A 57 -2.35 -4.27 15.65
N GLU A 58 -3.46 -3.62 15.31
CA GLU A 58 -4.16 -2.67 16.18
C GLU A 58 -4.65 -3.34 17.47
N ILE A 59 -5.31 -4.51 17.36
CA ILE A 59 -5.73 -5.29 18.53
C ILE A 59 -4.54 -5.69 19.39
N LYS A 60 -3.45 -6.15 18.76
CA LYS A 60 -2.24 -6.56 19.47
C LYS A 60 -1.65 -5.38 20.24
N ALA A 61 -1.55 -4.21 19.62
CA ALA A 61 -1.06 -2.99 20.27
C ALA A 61 -1.96 -2.56 21.43
N ALA A 62 -3.28 -2.54 21.22
CA ALA A 62 -4.25 -2.18 22.27
C ALA A 62 -4.17 -3.13 23.48
N THR A 63 -4.03 -4.43 23.21
CA THR A 63 -3.90 -5.46 24.26
C THR A 63 -2.61 -5.30 25.06
N VAL A 64 -1.48 -5.00 24.40
CA VAL A 64 -0.20 -4.73 25.09
C VAL A 64 -0.33 -3.50 25.98
N ALA A 65 -0.88 -2.39 25.45
CA ALA A 65 -1.08 -1.19 26.25
C ALA A 65 -1.97 -1.42 27.46
N GLN A 66 -3.06 -2.20 27.31
CA GLN A 66 -3.95 -2.54 28.42
C GLN A 66 -3.23 -3.37 29.50
N LYS A 67 -2.31 -4.26 29.13
CA LYS A 67 -1.48 -4.99 30.09
C LYS A 67 -0.51 -4.10 30.84
N ASP A 68 0.06 -3.11 30.16
CA ASP A 68 0.98 -2.13 30.74
C ASP A 68 0.26 -1.02 31.56
N GLY A 69 -1.06 -1.16 31.77
CA GLY A 69 -1.88 -0.22 32.53
C GLY A 69 -2.26 1.06 31.77
N GLY A 70 -1.92 1.15 30.49
CA GLY A 70 -2.34 2.22 29.59
C GLY A 70 -3.67 1.91 28.88
N GLN A 71 -4.28 2.91 28.24
CA GLN A 71 -5.50 2.73 27.47
C GLN A 71 -5.33 3.26 26.04
N LEU A 72 -5.47 2.36 25.05
CA LEU A 72 -5.56 2.71 23.63
C LEU A 72 -6.97 2.33 23.14
N CYS A 73 -7.66 3.29 22.53
CA CYS A 73 -8.97 3.05 21.93
C CYS A 73 -8.81 2.74 20.44
N ILE A 74 -9.32 1.59 20.00
CA ILE A 74 -9.41 1.25 18.57
C ILE A 74 -10.55 2.09 17.98
N LEU A 75 -10.22 3.14 17.25
CA LEU A 75 -11.20 3.96 16.54
C LEU A 75 -11.73 3.17 15.34
N LYS A 76 -13.02 2.82 15.37
CA LYS A 76 -13.69 2.22 14.20
C LYS A 76 -13.63 3.22 13.06
N SER A 77 -12.96 2.86 11.97
CA SER A 77 -12.99 3.65 10.74
C SER A 77 -14.44 3.77 10.24
N PRO A 78 -14.88 4.94 9.74
CA PRO A 78 -16.19 5.06 9.11
C PRO A 78 -16.31 4.03 7.98
N THR A 79 -17.45 3.36 7.92
CA THR A 79 -17.75 2.38 6.87
C THR A 79 -17.58 3.04 5.51
N GLU A 80 -16.60 2.57 4.72
CA GLU A 80 -16.43 3.03 3.34
C GLU A 80 -17.76 2.81 2.59
N PRO A 81 -18.29 3.81 1.86
CA PRO A 81 -19.51 3.62 1.10
C PRO A 81 -19.28 2.50 0.08
N SER A 82 -20.09 1.45 0.15
CA SER A 82 -20.10 0.42 -0.87
C SER A 82 -20.42 1.11 -2.21
N THR A 83 -19.41 1.28 -3.06
CA THR A 83 -19.62 1.68 -4.45
C THR A 83 -20.19 0.47 -5.20
N GLY A 84 -21.44 0.13 -4.86
CA GLY A 84 -22.31 -0.70 -5.68
C GLY A 84 -22.68 0.13 -6.90
N SER A 85 -21.90 0.01 -7.96
CA SER A 85 -22.19 0.59 -9.26
C SER A 85 -23.52 0.02 -9.77
N LYS A 86 -24.61 0.79 -9.61
CA LYS A 86 -25.73 0.72 -10.54
C LYS A 86 -25.28 1.35 -11.85
N LYS A 87 -25.04 0.52 -12.86
CA LYS A 87 -25.34 0.76 -14.28
C LYS A 87 -25.23 -0.54 -15.03
#